data_AF-A0A967WS98-F1
#
_entry.id   AF-A0A967WS98-F1
#
_cell.length_a   1.000
_cell.length_b   1.000
_cell.length_c   1.000
_cell.angle_alpha   90.00
_cell.angle_beta   90.00
_cell.angle_gamma   90.00
#
_symmetry.space_group_name_H-M   'P 1'
#
loop_
_entity.id
_entity.type
_entity.pdbx_description
1 polymer ?
#
loop_
_entity_poly.entity_id
_entity_poly.type
_entity_poly.pdbx_seq_one_letter_code
_entity_poly.pdbx_strand_id
1 'polypeptide(L)'
;QIANQLQTELQGRPISRVVALPHTEGCGYSYGGGADLFVRSLLGHLTHPSVSLGMVLEHGCDKVHNGVLRDQLRRRGLDTTRYGWASIQLDGGVEKVTQRVVDWFRQSMEGMETSEVMTDFKELSVGFVSGQSLPDPLS
;
A
#
# COMPACT_ATOMS: atom_id res chain seq x y z
N GLN A 1 -7.52 5.87 -11.85
CA GLN A 1 -7.13 5.55 -13.24
C GLN A 1 -6.01 4.51 -13.30
N ILE A 2 -4.85 4.76 -12.68
CA ILE A 2 -3.69 3.84 -12.68
C ILE A 2 -4.05 2.42 -12.20
N ALA A 3 -4.70 2.27 -11.04
CA ALA A 3 -5.03 0.94 -10.50
C ALA A 3 -5.96 0.12 -11.43
N ASN A 4 -6.94 0.76 -12.05
CA ASN A 4 -7.84 0.09 -13.00
C ASN A 4 -7.09 -0.31 -14.28
N GLN A 5 -6.19 0.54 -14.77
CA GLN A 5 -5.34 0.21 -15.91
C GLN A 5 -4.48 -1.02 -15.59
N LEU A 6 -3.77 -1.00 -14.45
CA LEU A 6 -2.97 -2.13 -14.00
C LEU A 6 -3.80 -3.39 -13.81
N GLN A 7 -5.00 -3.29 -13.22
CA GLN A 7 -5.90 -4.43 -13.03
C GLN A 7 -6.27 -5.12 -14.36
N THR A 8 -6.49 -4.34 -15.42
CA THR A 8 -6.76 -4.87 -16.75
C THR A 8 -5.51 -5.51 -17.37
N GLU A 9 -4.34 -4.86 -17.27
CA GLU A 9 -3.06 -5.40 -17.75
C GLU A 9 -2.64 -6.69 -17.00
N LEU A 10 -3.18 -6.92 -15.81
CA LEU A 10 -2.83 -8.03 -14.92
C LEU A 10 -3.70 -9.27 -15.07
N GLN A 11 -4.68 -9.29 -15.97
CA GLN A 11 -5.51 -10.47 -16.17
C GLN A 11 -4.66 -11.70 -16.54
N GLY A 12 -4.83 -12.80 -15.80
CA GLY A 12 -4.08 -14.05 -16.01
C GLY A 12 -2.65 -14.07 -15.46
N ARG A 13 -2.24 -13.06 -14.68
CA ARG A 13 -0.92 -12.98 -14.01
C ARG A 13 -1.02 -13.43 -12.54
N PRO A 14 0.12 -13.70 -11.86
CA PRO A 14 0.16 -14.14 -10.46
C PRO A 14 -0.44 -13.16 -9.43
N ILE A 15 -0.72 -11.92 -9.83
CA ILE A 15 -1.38 -10.92 -8.97
C ILE A 15 -2.88 -11.02 -9.16
N SER A 16 -3.60 -11.30 -8.07
CA SER A 16 -5.06 -11.45 -8.09
C SER A 16 -5.81 -10.11 -8.18
N ARG A 17 -5.25 -9.02 -7.63
CA ARG A 17 -5.91 -7.71 -7.60
C ARG A 17 -4.95 -6.54 -7.41
N VAL A 18 -5.31 -5.38 -7.97
CA VAL A 18 -4.72 -4.08 -7.66
C VAL A 18 -5.71 -3.21 -6.91
N VAL A 19 -5.29 -2.61 -5.80
CA VAL A 19 -6.12 -1.72 -4.98
C VAL A 19 -5.42 -0.37 -4.85
N ALA A 20 -6.13 0.71 -5.19
CA ALA A 20 -5.71 2.05 -4.82
C ALA A 20 -6.28 2.40 -3.44
N LEU A 21 -5.47 3.03 -2.59
CA LEU A 21 -5.88 3.58 -1.31
C LEU A 21 -5.86 5.11 -1.38
N PRO A 22 -6.83 5.75 -2.08
CA PRO A 22 -6.95 7.19 -2.05
C PRO A 22 -7.28 7.64 -0.63
N HIS A 23 -6.67 8.73 -0.20
CA HIS A 23 -6.81 9.27 1.14
C HIS A 23 -6.83 10.80 1.09
N THR A 24 -7.43 11.45 2.09
CA THR A 24 -7.64 12.91 2.12
C THR A 24 -6.65 13.62 3.05
N GLU A 25 -5.82 12.85 3.75
CA GLU A 25 -4.83 13.27 4.75
C GLU A 25 -3.56 13.89 4.14
N GLY A 26 -3.68 14.58 2.99
CA GLY A 26 -2.61 15.31 2.31
C GLY A 26 -2.31 16.69 2.94
N CYS A 27 -1.86 17.65 2.12
CA CYS A 27 -1.45 19.03 2.49
C CYS A 27 -2.28 19.75 3.58
N GLY A 28 -3.58 19.46 3.70
CA GLY A 28 -4.51 20.07 4.67
C GLY A 28 -4.55 19.42 6.05
N TYR A 29 -3.93 18.26 6.25
CA TYR A 29 -4.00 17.52 7.51
C TYR A 29 -3.03 18.09 8.55
N SER A 30 -3.54 18.44 9.73
CA SER A 30 -2.77 19.05 10.83
C SER A 30 -2.05 17.98 11.64
N TYR A 31 -0.80 18.28 12.04
CA TYR A 31 0.00 17.44 12.93
C TYR A 31 -0.75 17.18 14.26
N GLY A 32 -0.88 15.91 14.63
CA GLY A 32 -1.58 15.42 15.82
C GLY A 32 -1.76 13.90 15.77
N GLY A 33 -2.39 13.30 16.77
CA GLY A 33 -2.52 11.83 16.91
C GLY A 33 -3.17 11.12 15.73
N GLY A 34 -3.91 11.83 14.88
CA GLY A 34 -4.48 11.27 13.65
C GLY A 34 -3.46 11.01 12.54
N ALA A 35 -2.32 11.73 12.51
CA ALA A 35 -1.27 11.50 11.52
C ALA A 35 -0.52 10.19 11.80
N ASP A 36 -0.33 9.87 13.09
CA ASP A 36 0.26 8.60 13.51
C ASP A 36 -0.65 7.42 13.22
N LEU A 37 -1.96 7.58 13.44
CA LEU A 37 -2.97 6.59 13.06
C LEU A 37 -2.95 6.33 11.55
N PHE A 38 -2.90 7.40 10.76
CA PHE A 38 -2.85 7.33 9.31
C PHE A 38 -1.58 6.60 8.82
N VAL A 39 -0.40 7.02 9.29
CA VAL A 39 0.88 6.36 8.96
C VAL A 39 0.85 4.89 9.37
N ARG A 40 0.33 4.57 10.56
CA ARG A 40 0.22 3.17 11.01
C ARG A 40 -0.68 2.34 10.10
N SER A 41 -1.82 2.88 9.68
CA SER A 41 -2.75 2.20 8.77
C SER A 41 -2.13 1.94 7.40
N LEU A 42 -1.46 2.95 6.82
CA LEU A 42 -0.77 2.80 5.53
C LEU A 42 0.35 1.76 5.61
N LEU A 43 1.18 1.81 6.65
CA LEU A 43 2.24 0.83 6.85
C LEU A 43 1.68 -0.57 7.03
N GLY A 44 0.62 -0.73 7.83
CA GLY A 44 -0.04 -2.02 8.03
C GLY A 44 -0.54 -2.64 6.71
N HIS A 45 -1.09 -1.82 5.81
CA HIS A 45 -1.47 -2.29 4.48
C HIS A 45 -0.26 -2.64 3.62
N LEU A 46 0.73 -1.74 3.56
CA LEU A 46 1.94 -1.89 2.74
C LEU A 46 2.80 -3.11 3.14
N THR A 47 2.74 -3.51 4.41
CA THR A 47 3.50 -4.65 4.94
C THR A 47 2.66 -5.91 5.09
N HIS A 48 1.39 -5.89 4.67
CA HIS A 48 0.51 -7.05 4.82
C HIS A 48 1.01 -8.25 3.98
N PRO A 49 0.99 -9.50 4.50
CA PRO A 49 1.49 -10.67 3.77
C PRO A 49 0.85 -10.91 2.40
N SER A 50 -0.41 -10.47 2.22
CA SER A 50 -1.11 -10.55 0.92
C SER A 50 -0.73 -9.45 -0.08
N VAL A 51 0.15 -8.52 0.28
CA VAL A 51 0.63 -7.45 -0.60
C VAL A 51 2.02 -7.82 -1.12
N SER A 52 2.07 -8.36 -2.34
CA SER A 52 3.32 -8.73 -3.00
C SER A 52 4.11 -7.51 -3.50
N LEU A 53 3.40 -6.49 -3.99
CA LEU A 53 3.98 -5.24 -4.51
C LEU A 53 3.24 -4.05 -3.91
N GLY A 54 3.99 -3.03 -3.51
CA GLY A 54 3.44 -1.78 -2.98
C GLY A 54 4.10 -0.57 -3.59
N MET A 55 3.31 0.45 -3.94
CA MET A 55 3.76 1.73 -4.46
C MET A 55 3.22 2.84 -3.57
N VAL A 56 4.09 3.74 -3.13
CA VAL A 56 3.70 4.97 -2.45
C VAL A 56 3.81 6.12 -3.44
N LEU A 57 2.66 6.72 -3.76
CA LEU A 57 2.52 7.82 -4.69
C LEU A 57 2.06 9.06 -3.92
N GLU A 58 2.88 10.11 -3.93
CA GLU A 58 2.56 11.41 -3.33
C GLU A 58 2.34 12.48 -4.41
N HIS A 59 1.74 13.60 -4.01
CA HIS A 59 1.65 14.76 -4.90
C HIS A 59 3.00 15.50 -4.97
N GLY A 60 3.75 15.55 -3.86
CA GLY A 60 5.06 16.24 -3.73
C GLY A 60 5.00 17.53 -2.90
N CYS A 61 3.81 18.01 -2.57
CA CYS A 61 3.56 19.10 -1.64
C CYS A 61 2.90 18.64 -0.32
N ASP A 62 2.59 17.34 -0.23
CA ASP A 62 1.93 16.75 0.93
C ASP A 62 2.81 16.81 2.16
N LYS A 63 2.23 17.04 3.35
CA LYS A 63 3.01 17.13 4.59
C LYS A 63 3.62 15.78 5.02
N VAL A 64 2.91 14.67 4.77
CA VAL A 64 3.44 13.31 4.93
C VAL A 64 4.07 12.89 3.61
N HIS A 65 5.37 13.12 3.49
CA HIS A 65 6.11 12.80 2.28
C HIS A 65 6.48 11.32 2.27
N ASN A 66 6.77 10.79 1.09
CA ASN A 66 7.41 9.50 0.85
C ASN A 66 8.61 9.27 1.80
N GLY A 67 9.36 10.33 2.11
CA GLY A 67 10.45 10.29 3.08
C GLY A 67 10.05 9.85 4.48
N VAL A 68 8.89 10.28 4.98
CA VAL A 68 8.37 9.91 6.31
C VAL A 68 8.00 8.43 6.34
N LEU A 69 7.25 7.94 5.36
CA LEU A 69 6.87 6.52 5.28
C LEU A 69 8.11 5.63 5.12
N ARG A 70 9.08 6.07 4.31
CA ARG A 70 10.35 5.36 4.13
C ARG A 70 11.17 5.29 5.41
N ASP A 71 11.27 6.39 6.16
CA ASP A 71 11.95 6.40 7.47
C ASP A 71 11.25 5.46 8.47
N GLN A 72 9.92 5.49 8.50
CA GLN A 72 9.12 4.63 9.36
C GLN A 72 9.27 3.14 9.05
N LEU A 73 9.38 2.76 7.77
CA LEU A 73 9.71 1.39 7.36
C LEU A 73 11.12 1.00 7.83
N ARG A 74 12.12 1.87 7.61
CA ARG A 74 13.51 1.61 8.03
C ARG A 74 13.63 1.42 9.54
N ARG A 75 12.95 2.25 10.34
CA ARG A 75 12.93 2.12 11.80
C ARG A 75 12.33 0.79 12.28
N ARG A 76 11.48 0.15 11.46
CA ARG A 76 10.91 -1.18 11.71
C ARG A 76 11.79 -2.31 11.15
N GLY A 77 12.98 -2.01 10.64
CA GLY A 77 13.89 -2.99 10.05
C GLY A 77 13.43 -3.52 8.68
N LEU A 78 12.49 -2.85 8.03
CA LEU A 78 11.95 -3.29 6.74
C LEU A 78 12.77 -2.72 5.59
N ASP A 79 13.11 -3.58 4.64
CA ASP A 79 13.74 -3.16 3.40
C ASP A 79 12.78 -2.29 2.60
N THR A 80 13.21 -1.08 2.26
CA THR A 80 12.40 -0.11 1.50
C THR A 80 12.53 -0.28 -0.02
N THR A 81 13.50 -1.07 -0.50
CA THR A 81 13.75 -1.28 -1.93
C THR A 81 12.71 -2.17 -2.60
N ARG A 82 11.99 -2.97 -1.82
CA ARG A 82 10.84 -3.78 -2.24
C ARG A 82 9.59 -2.97 -2.62
N TYR A 83 9.61 -1.65 -2.42
CA TYR A 83 8.48 -0.76 -2.69
C TYR A 83 8.81 0.26 -3.77
N GLY A 84 7.79 0.63 -4.55
CA GLY A 84 7.84 1.73 -5.49
C GLY A 84 7.62 3.06 -4.78
N TRP A 85 8.31 4.10 -5.24
CA TRP A 85 8.18 5.46 -4.73
C TRP A 85 8.08 6.43 -5.91
N ALA A 86 7.02 7.24 -5.94
CA ALA A 86 6.78 8.22 -6.99
C ALA A 86 6.15 9.50 -6.42
N SER A 87 6.38 10.62 -7.10
CA SER A 87 5.94 11.95 -6.69
C SER A 87 5.54 12.78 -7.90
N ILE A 88 4.26 13.20 -7.97
CA ILE A 88 3.72 13.90 -9.15
C ILE A 88 4.52 15.15 -9.52
N GLN A 89 4.83 15.99 -8.53
CA GLN A 89 5.55 17.25 -8.77
C GLN A 89 7.04 17.04 -9.08
N LEU A 90 7.69 16.11 -8.37
CA LEU A 90 9.14 15.89 -8.54
C LEU A 90 9.46 15.08 -9.81
N ASP A 91 8.56 14.22 -10.24
CA ASP A 91 8.75 13.34 -11.41
C ASP A 91 8.16 13.93 -12.70
N GLY A 92 7.82 15.22 -12.71
CA GLY A 92 7.52 15.97 -13.93
C GLY A 92 6.07 15.86 -14.43
N GLY A 93 5.12 15.69 -13.51
CA GLY A 93 3.68 15.77 -13.78
C GLY A 93 2.96 14.42 -13.87
N VAL A 94 1.64 14.48 -13.93
CA VAL A 94 0.74 13.32 -13.85
C VAL A 94 1.02 12.28 -14.94
N GLU A 95 1.26 12.71 -16.17
CA GLU A 95 1.48 11.83 -17.32
C GLU A 95 2.77 11.02 -17.16
N LYS A 96 3.89 11.68 -16.86
CA LYS A 96 5.19 11.03 -16.64
C LYS A 96 5.16 10.08 -15.45
N VAL A 97 4.52 10.48 -14.35
CA VAL A 97 4.36 9.63 -13.18
C VAL A 97 3.48 8.42 -13.45
N THR A 98 2.39 8.60 -14.17
CA THR A 98 1.53 7.48 -14.57
C THR A 98 2.33 6.42 -15.31
N GLN A 99 3.12 6.84 -16.32
CA GLN A 99 3.97 5.92 -17.07
C GLN A 99 5.02 5.25 -16.19
N ARG A 100 5.73 6.02 -15.36
CA ARG A 100 6.74 5.51 -14.42
C ARG A 100 6.17 4.48 -13.45
N VAL A 101 4.98 4.73 -12.90
CA VAL A 101 4.32 3.81 -11.98
C VAL A 101 3.97 2.51 -12.69
N VAL A 102 3.38 2.60 -13.89
CA VAL A 102 3.03 1.42 -14.69
C VAL A 102 4.27 0.60 -15.04
N ASP A 103 5.35 1.25 -15.47
CA ASP A 103 6.60 0.58 -15.82
C ASP A 103 7.26 -0.09 -14.62
N TRP A 104 7.24 0.56 -13.45
CA TRP A 104 7.75 -0.03 -12.21
C TRP A 104 6.99 -1.32 -11.85
N PHE A 105 5.66 -1.30 -11.92
CA PHE A 105 4.86 -2.51 -11.69
C PHE A 105 5.19 -3.58 -12.75
N ARG A 106 5.29 -3.22 -14.03
CA ARG A 106 5.62 -4.17 -15.11
C ARG A 106 6.92 -4.91 -14.82
N GLN A 107 7.98 -4.15 -14.54
CA GLN A 107 9.31 -4.69 -14.21
C GLN A 107 9.29 -5.52 -12.93
N SER A 108 8.61 -5.04 -11.89
CA SER A 108 8.54 -5.75 -10.59
C SER A 108 7.79 -7.08 -10.66
N MET A 109 6.99 -7.28 -11.71
CA MET A 109 6.25 -8.52 -11.96
C MET A 109 6.97 -9.47 -12.91
N GLU A 110 8.04 -9.05 -13.56
CA GLU A 110 8.86 -9.93 -14.39
C GLU A 110 9.50 -11.00 -13.51
N GLY A 111 9.28 -12.27 -13.84
CA GLY A 111 9.77 -13.40 -13.04
C GLY A 111 9.03 -13.64 -11.72
N MET A 112 7.93 -12.93 -11.46
CA MET A 112 7.07 -13.27 -10.33
C MET A 112 6.30 -14.56 -10.62
N GLU A 113 6.36 -15.51 -9.70
CA GLU A 113 5.59 -16.74 -9.75
C GLU A 113 4.62 -16.79 -8.56
N THR A 114 3.40 -17.28 -8.77
CA THR A 114 2.52 -17.61 -7.65
C THR A 114 3.05 -18.88 -7.01
N SER A 115 3.48 -18.79 -5.76
CA SER A 115 3.86 -19.96 -4.98
C SER A 115 2.98 -20.04 -3.73
N GLU A 116 2.29 -21.17 -3.58
CA GLU A 116 1.70 -21.53 -2.31
C GLU A 116 2.80 -22.08 -1.41
N VAL A 117 3.08 -21.37 -0.32
CA VAL A 117 4.09 -21.79 0.65
C VAL A 117 3.37 -22.37 1.86
N MET A 118 3.63 -23.64 2.17
CA MET A 118 3.18 -24.24 3.43
C MET A 118 3.84 -23.50 4.59
N THR A 119 3.02 -22.97 5.50
CA THR A 119 3.45 -22.26 6.69
C THR A 119 2.77 -22.80 7.95
N ASP A 120 3.26 -22.37 9.11
CA ASP A 120 2.73 -22.74 10.42
C ASP A 120 1.41 -22.00 10.69
N PHE A 121 0.48 -22.65 11.38
CA PHE A 121 -0.79 -22.04 11.78
C PHE A 121 -0.62 -20.76 12.61
N LYS A 122 0.50 -20.63 13.35
CA LYS A 122 0.81 -19.42 14.13
C LYS A 122 0.99 -18.15 13.28
N GLU A 123 1.23 -18.29 11.98
CA GLU A 123 1.36 -17.17 11.05
C GLU A 123 0.00 -16.66 10.55
N LEU A 124 -1.09 -17.40 10.84
CA LEU A 124 -2.44 -17.03 10.44
C LEU A 124 -3.01 -15.98 11.41
N SER A 125 -3.33 -14.80 10.88
CA SER A 125 -4.07 -13.76 11.60
C SER A 125 -5.50 -13.62 11.05
N VAL A 126 -6.51 -13.85 11.90
CA VAL A 126 -7.94 -13.73 11.55
C VAL A 126 -8.60 -12.62 12.35
N GLY A 127 -9.22 -11.66 11.66
CA GLY A 127 -10.03 -10.62 12.29
C GLY A 127 -11.52 -10.95 12.21
N PHE A 128 -12.24 -10.75 13.33
CA PHE A 128 -13.69 -10.87 13.39
C PHE A 128 -14.32 -9.48 13.46
N VAL A 129 -15.33 -9.23 12.65
CA VAL A 129 -16.13 -8.01 12.67
C VAL A 129 -17.60 -8.38 12.61
N SER A 130 -18.41 -7.80 13.50
CA SER A 130 -19.86 -7.95 13.47
C SER A 130 -20.49 -6.72 12.82
N GLY A 131 -21.40 -6.94 11.86
CA GLY A 131 -22.20 -5.87 11.26
C GLY A 131 -23.36 -5.41 12.15
N GLN A 132 -23.59 -6.08 13.28
CA GLN A 132 -24.62 -5.77 14.25
C GLN A 132 -24.05 -5.80 15.66
N SER A 133 -24.70 -5.12 16.61
CA SER A 133 -24.36 -5.33 18.01
C SER A 133 -24.58 -6.80 18.35
N LEU A 134 -23.57 -7.44 18.91
CA LEU A 134 -23.78 -8.74 19.52
C LEU A 134 -24.68 -8.52 20.76
N PRO A 135 -25.67 -9.39 21.00
CA PRO A 135 -26.43 -9.37 22.23
C PRO A 135 -25.46 -9.48 23.41
N ASP A 136 -25.74 -8.76 24.50
CA ASP A 136 -24.96 -8.92 25.72
C ASP A 136 -25.18 -10.36 26.22
N PRO A 137 -24.13 -11.20 26.32
CA PRO A 137 -24.29 -12.58 26.75
C PRO A 137 -24.78 -12.70 28.21
N LEU A 138 -24.88 -11.58 28.94
CA LEU A 138 -25.34 -11.50 30.33
C LEU A 138 -26.69 -10.77 30.51
N SER A 139 -27.42 -10.44 29.45
CA SER A 139 -28.78 -9.85 29.53
C SER A 139 -29.88 -10.88 29.53
#